data_AF-A0A972D7Z5-F1
#
_entry.id   AF-A0A972D7Z5-F1
#
_cell.length_a   1.000
_cell.length_b   1.000
_cell.length_c   1.000
_cell.angle_alpha   90.00
_cell.angle_beta   90.00
_cell.angle_gamma   90.00
#
_symmetry.space_group_name_H-M   'P 1'
#
loop_
_entity.id
_entity.type
_entity.pdbx_description
1 polymer ?
#
loop_
_entity_poly.entity_id
_entity_poly.type
_entity_poly.pdbx_seq_one_letter_code
_entity_poly.pdbx_strand_id
1 'polypeptide(L)'
;MNRFVVPFVSGFLFAAGLAVAGMTDPSRIVAFLDVTGEWDPSLMLVMVGAVSVYALTRAFTRKLSRPLAADCFVGPKAKAVDGRLLLGAAIFGVGWGLAGYCPGPALAAAGASSGQAIAFSSAMVAAFALTRMMDGRAEQRRAPGTSEERR
;
A
#
# COMPACT_ATOMS: atom_id res chain seq x y z
N MET A 1 -1.75 25.64 5.25
CA MET A 1 -3.17 25.21 5.20
C MET A 1 -3.42 23.93 4.38
N ASN A 2 -2.59 23.59 3.38
CA ASN A 2 -2.78 22.41 2.50
C ASN A 2 -2.42 21.02 3.08
N ARG A 3 -1.78 20.92 4.26
CA ARG A 3 -1.26 19.63 4.76
C ARG A 3 -2.33 18.58 5.11
N PHE A 4 -3.55 19.00 5.41
CA PHE A 4 -4.65 18.09 5.74
C PHE A 4 -5.73 18.02 4.66
N VAL A 5 -6.01 19.14 3.99
CA VAL A 5 -7.05 19.18 2.93
C VAL A 5 -6.67 18.32 1.74
N VAL A 6 -5.44 18.43 1.25
CA VAL A 6 -4.97 17.67 0.07
C VAL A 6 -5.02 16.15 0.31
N PRO A 7 -4.43 15.59 1.39
CA PRO A 7 -4.53 14.15 1.63
C PRO A 7 -5.97 13.70 1.89
N PHE A 8 -6.77 14.49 2.62
CA PHE A 8 -8.17 14.16 2.87
C PHE A 8 -8.98 14.05 1.57
N VAL A 9 -8.92 15.07 0.70
CA VAL A 9 -9.61 15.07 -0.59
C VAL A 9 -9.10 13.93 -1.48
N SER A 10 -7.79 13.69 -1.52
CA SER A 10 -7.24 12.57 -2.30
C SER A 10 -7.70 11.20 -1.79
N GLY A 11 -7.76 11.03 -0.46
CA GLY A 11 -8.25 9.79 0.16
C GLY A 11 -9.73 9.57 -0.08
N PHE A 12 -10.53 10.64 0.02
CA PHE A 12 -11.96 10.60 -0.30
C PHE A 12 -12.21 10.25 -1.76
N LEU A 13 -11.53 10.91 -2.71
CA LEU A 13 -11.64 10.62 -4.14
C LEU A 13 -11.19 9.19 -4.46
N PHE A 14 -10.12 8.71 -3.81
CA PHE A 14 -9.68 7.32 -3.95
C PHE A 14 -10.72 6.33 -3.45
N ALA A 15 -11.25 6.53 -2.24
CA ALA A 15 -12.29 5.67 -1.67
C ALA A 15 -13.58 5.68 -2.51
N ALA A 16 -14.02 6.85 -2.97
CA ALA A 16 -15.16 6.99 -3.86
C ALA A 16 -14.93 6.24 -5.19
N GLY A 17 -13.73 6.37 -5.78
CA GLY A 17 -13.35 5.64 -6.99
C GLY A 17 -13.37 4.12 -6.80
N LEU A 18 -12.88 3.63 -5.66
CA LEU A 18 -12.93 2.19 -5.33
C LEU A 18 -14.36 1.68 -5.15
N ALA A 19 -15.24 2.47 -4.52
CA ALA A 19 -16.65 2.13 -4.35
C ALA A 19 -17.38 2.06 -5.71
N VAL A 20 -17.16 3.05 -6.59
CA VAL A 20 -17.74 3.07 -7.95
C VAL A 20 -17.20 1.91 -8.80
N ALA A 21 -15.93 1.55 -8.63
CA ALA A 21 -15.31 0.42 -9.32
C ALA A 21 -15.78 -0.95 -8.79
N GLY A 22 -16.55 -1.02 -7.70
CA GLY A 22 -16.99 -2.27 -7.07
C GLY A 22 -15.86 -3.08 -6.43
N MET A 23 -14.70 -2.46 -6.19
CA MET A 23 -13.50 -3.16 -5.66
C MET A 23 -13.60 -3.49 -4.16
N THR A 24 -14.61 -2.97 -3.47
CA THR A 24 -14.90 -3.29 -2.07
C THR A 24 -15.51 -4.67 -1.88
N ASP A 25 -15.98 -5.31 -2.95
CA ASP A 25 -16.51 -6.66 -2.93
C ASP A 25 -15.38 -7.69 -3.15
N PRO A 26 -15.10 -8.59 -2.19
CA PRO A 26 -14.05 -9.60 -2.33
C PRO A 26 -14.34 -10.60 -3.46
N SER A 27 -15.61 -10.83 -3.82
CA SER A 27 -15.98 -11.77 -4.89
C SER A 27 -15.43 -11.33 -6.25
N ARG A 28 -15.44 -10.01 -6.53
CA ARG A 28 -14.86 -9.42 -7.74
C ARG A 28 -13.36 -9.71 -7.83
N ILE A 29 -12.65 -9.58 -6.71
CA ILE A 29 -11.19 -9.78 -6.65
C ILE A 29 -10.85 -11.26 -6.87
N VAL A 30 -11.61 -12.17 -6.25
CA VAL A 30 -11.41 -13.60 -6.44
C VAL A 30 -11.76 -14.02 -7.86
N ALA A 31 -12.86 -13.53 -8.45
CA ALA A 31 -13.24 -13.81 -9.83
C ALA A 31 -12.21 -13.30 -10.85
N PHE A 32 -11.49 -12.22 -10.56
CA PHE A 32 -10.37 -11.78 -11.39
C PHE A 32 -9.12 -12.66 -11.26
N LEU A 33 -8.89 -13.27 -10.09
CA LEU A 33 -7.77 -14.19 -9.87
C LEU A 33 -8.06 -15.61 -10.40
N ASP A 34 -9.34 -15.98 -10.52
CA ASP A 34 -9.75 -17.28 -11.04
C ASP A 34 -9.73 -17.32 -12.57
N VAL A 35 -8.51 -17.39 -13.12
CA VAL A 35 -8.27 -17.50 -14.58
C VAL A 35 -8.77 -18.84 -15.17
N THR A 36 -9.04 -19.82 -14.32
CA THR A 36 -9.45 -21.19 -14.71
C THR A 36 -10.96 -21.43 -14.68
N GLY A 37 -11.73 -20.52 -14.06
CA GLY A 37 -13.18 -20.61 -13.87
C GLY A 37 -13.95 -19.48 -14.55
N GLU A 38 -14.85 -18.82 -13.80
CA GLU A 38 -15.64 -17.67 -14.27
C GLU A 38 -14.85 -16.37 -14.17
N TRP A 39 -13.82 -16.24 -15.02
CA TRP A 39 -12.91 -15.10 -14.98
C TRP A 39 -13.61 -13.77 -15.35
N ASP A 40 -13.62 -12.79 -14.43
CA ASP A 40 -14.16 -11.43 -14.65
C ASP A 40 -13.01 -10.43 -14.94
N PRO A 41 -12.82 -9.96 -16.20
CA PRO A 41 -11.75 -9.04 -16.56
C PRO A 41 -12.04 -7.58 -16.17
N SER A 42 -13.17 -7.26 -15.54
CA SER A 42 -13.56 -5.88 -15.18
C SER A 42 -12.49 -5.15 -14.36
N LEU A 43 -11.79 -5.87 -13.47
CA LEU A 43 -10.71 -5.31 -12.66
C LEU A 43 -9.47 -4.92 -13.46
N MET A 44 -9.23 -5.58 -14.60
CA MET A 44 -8.09 -5.27 -15.47
C MET A 44 -8.20 -3.84 -16.03
N LEU A 45 -9.42 -3.42 -16.37
CA LEU A 45 -9.69 -2.09 -16.89
C LEU A 45 -9.38 -1.00 -15.86
N VAL A 46 -9.75 -1.25 -14.60
CA VAL A 46 -9.44 -0.33 -13.50
C VAL A 46 -7.94 -0.29 -13.20
N MET A 47 -7.27 -1.44 -13.20
CA MET A 47 -5.83 -1.52 -12.98
C MET A 47 -5.05 -0.80 -14.09
N VAL A 48 -5.38 -1.04 -15.36
CA VAL A 48 -4.76 -0.38 -16.52
C VAL A 48 -5.01 1.14 -16.47
N GLY A 49 -6.23 1.57 -16.13
CA GLY A 49 -6.55 2.99 -15.94
C GLY A 49 -5.69 3.63 -14.85
N ALA A 50 -5.64 3.01 -13.66
CA ALA A 50 -4.86 3.51 -12.53
C ALA A 50 -3.36 3.58 -12.84
N VAL A 51 -2.80 2.53 -13.45
CA VAL A 51 -1.38 2.48 -13.87
C VAL A 51 -1.08 3.54 -14.91
N SER A 52 -1.96 3.75 -15.89
CA SER A 52 -1.79 4.75 -16.94
C SER A 52 -1.81 6.18 -16.38
N VAL A 53 -2.77 6.49 -15.51
CA VAL A 53 -2.86 7.79 -14.82
C VAL A 53 -1.62 8.02 -13.96
N TYR A 54 -1.17 7.02 -13.20
CA TYR A 54 0.05 7.12 -12.40
C TYR A 54 1.29 7.33 -13.27
N ALA A 55 1.44 6.56 -14.36
CA ALA A 55 2.57 6.67 -15.27
C ALA A 55 2.65 8.06 -15.90
N LEU A 56 1.51 8.60 -16.36
CA LEU A 56 1.41 9.92 -16.96
C LEU A 56 1.69 11.03 -15.94
N THR A 57 1.09 10.93 -14.75
CA THR A 57 1.31 11.88 -13.65
C THR A 57 2.76 11.87 -13.20
N ARG A 58 3.39 10.69 -13.11
CA ARG A 58 4.80 10.54 -12.76
C ARG A 58 5.72 11.11 -13.85
N ALA A 59 5.42 10.88 -15.13
CA ALA A 59 6.17 11.45 -16.24
C ALA A 59 6.10 12.98 -16.24
N PHE A 60 4.93 13.55 -15.94
CA PHE A 60 4.74 14.99 -15.78
C PHE A 60 5.49 15.52 -14.56
N THR A 61 5.35 14.86 -13.41
CA THR A 61 5.97 15.27 -12.13
C THR A 61 7.49 15.26 -12.19
N ARG A 62 8.10 14.39 -12.99
CA ARG A 62 9.56 14.39 -13.24
C ARG A 62 10.06 15.68 -13.88
N LYS A 63 9.20 16.46 -14.54
CA LYS A 63 9.53 17.77 -15.13
C LYS A 63 9.38 18.92 -14.14
N LEU A 64 8.73 18.71 -12.99
CA LEU A 64 8.57 19.74 -11.97
C LEU A 64 9.80 19.80 -11.05
N SER A 65 10.29 21.01 -10.80
CA SER A 65 11.43 21.25 -9.90
C SER A 65 11.05 21.18 -8.42
N ARG A 66 9.76 21.36 -8.06
CA ARG A 66 9.26 21.34 -6.68
C ARG A 66 7.86 20.70 -6.59
N PRO A 67 7.52 20.01 -5.48
CA PRO A 67 6.18 19.50 -5.26
C PRO A 67 5.19 20.64 -5.01
N LEU A 68 3.94 20.48 -5.48
CA LEU A 68 2.89 21.50 -5.30
C LEU A 68 2.32 21.56 -3.88
N ALA A 69 2.37 20.46 -3.13
CA ALA A 69 1.73 20.32 -1.81
C ALA A 69 2.64 19.66 -0.76
N ALA A 70 3.95 19.58 -1.01
CA ALA A 70 4.94 19.00 -0.10
C ALA A 70 6.26 19.77 -0.18
N ASP A 71 7.10 19.60 0.84
CA ASP A 71 8.37 20.33 0.97
C ASP A 71 9.47 19.77 0.02
N CYS A 72 9.41 18.46 -0.28
CA CYS A 72 10.33 17.80 -1.19
C CYS A 72 9.70 16.54 -1.82
N PHE A 73 10.25 16.08 -2.94
CA PHE A 73 9.88 14.79 -3.52
C PHE A 73 10.50 13.66 -2.70
N VAL A 74 9.66 12.81 -2.11
CA VAL A 74 10.12 11.62 -1.37
C VAL A 74 10.27 10.47 -2.36
N GLY A 75 11.51 10.09 -2.65
CA GLY A 75 11.83 8.94 -3.50
C GLY A 75 11.84 7.61 -2.72
N PRO A 76 11.79 6.46 -3.42
CA PRO A 76 11.98 5.14 -2.80
C PRO A 76 13.34 5.07 -2.11
N LYS A 77 13.36 4.71 -0.82
CA LYS A 77 14.61 4.53 -0.06
C LYS A 77 15.28 3.17 -0.32
N ALA A 78 14.51 2.16 -0.73
CA ALA A 78 14.99 0.82 -1.02
C ALA A 78 15.33 0.67 -2.51
N LYS A 79 16.56 0.24 -2.82
CA LYS A 79 17.05 0.05 -4.20
C LYS A 79 17.33 -1.42 -4.56
N ALA A 80 17.50 -2.30 -3.59
CA ALA A 80 17.84 -3.69 -3.82
C ALA A 80 16.64 -4.59 -3.54
N VAL A 81 16.37 -5.52 -4.46
CA VAL A 81 15.48 -6.65 -4.21
C VAL A 81 16.31 -7.68 -3.43
N ASP A 82 15.98 -7.92 -2.17
CA ASP A 82 16.63 -8.92 -1.33
C ASP A 82 15.72 -10.14 -1.07
N GLY A 83 16.29 -11.23 -0.56
CA GLY A 83 15.54 -12.47 -0.28
C GLY A 83 14.45 -12.30 0.78
N ARG A 84 14.64 -11.37 1.73
CA ARG A 84 13.64 -11.04 2.76
C ARG A 84 12.41 -10.36 2.14
N LEU A 85 12.62 -9.46 1.18
CA LEU A 85 11.55 -8.80 0.42
C LEU A 85 10.79 -9.78 -0.46
N LEU A 86 11.50 -10.68 -1.17
CA LEU A 86 10.86 -11.70 -2.00
C LEU A 86 10.00 -12.64 -1.16
N LEU A 87 10.53 -13.15 -0.04
CA LEU A 87 9.79 -14.02 0.85
C LEU A 87 8.56 -13.31 1.46
N GLY A 88 8.75 -12.07 1.92
CA GLY A 88 7.66 -11.25 2.45
C GLY A 88 6.57 -10.98 1.40
N ALA A 89 6.97 -10.66 0.16
CA ALA A 89 6.04 -10.42 -0.95
C ALA A 89 5.26 -11.70 -1.32
N ALA A 90 5.90 -12.87 -1.30
CA ALA A 90 5.23 -14.14 -1.56
C ALA A 90 4.17 -14.45 -0.48
N ILE A 91 4.54 -14.36 0.80
CA ILE A 91 3.60 -14.60 1.92
C ILE A 91 2.44 -13.59 1.88
N PHE A 92 2.75 -12.31 1.66
CA PHE A 92 1.74 -11.26 1.55
C PHE A 92 0.80 -11.49 0.36
N GLY A 93 1.33 -11.89 -0.81
CA GLY A 93 0.55 -12.20 -2.00
C GLY A 93 -0.39 -13.39 -1.80
N VAL A 94 0.08 -14.47 -1.15
CA VAL A 94 -0.76 -15.62 -0.79
C VAL A 94 -1.88 -15.19 0.16
N GLY A 95 -1.56 -14.40 1.19
CA GLY A 95 -2.56 -13.88 2.13
C GLY A 95 -3.61 -13.00 1.45
N TRP A 96 -3.20 -12.13 0.53
CA TRP A 96 -4.11 -11.31 -0.27
C TRP A 96 -5.03 -12.16 -1.15
N GLY A 97 -4.47 -13.12 -1.90
CA GLY A 97 -5.24 -13.99 -2.80
C GLY A 97 -6.27 -14.84 -2.06
N LEU A 98 -5.90 -15.39 -0.90
CA LEU A 98 -6.81 -16.17 -0.06
C LEU A 98 -7.90 -15.32 0.60
N ALA A 99 -7.57 -14.09 1.03
CA ALA A 99 -8.52 -13.21 1.68
C ALA A 99 -9.45 -12.49 0.69
N GLY A 100 -9.06 -12.38 -0.58
CA GLY A 100 -9.80 -11.62 -1.59
C GLY A 100 -9.77 -10.10 -1.34
N TYR A 101 -8.83 -9.58 -0.54
CA TYR A 101 -8.80 -8.17 -0.11
C TYR A 101 -7.47 -7.48 -0.42
N CYS A 102 -7.46 -6.54 -1.36
CA CYS A 102 -6.30 -5.69 -1.60
C CYS A 102 -6.18 -4.64 -0.48
N PRO A 103 -4.97 -4.23 -0.03
CA PRO A 103 -4.80 -3.29 1.09
C PRO A 103 -5.56 -1.97 0.93
N GLY A 104 -5.69 -1.43 -0.29
CA GLY A 104 -6.47 -0.22 -0.56
C GLY A 104 -7.98 -0.42 -0.35
N PRO A 105 -8.61 -1.34 -1.11
CA PRO A 105 -10.02 -1.70 -0.92
C PRO A 105 -10.35 -2.23 0.47
N ALA A 106 -9.43 -2.94 1.13
CA ALA A 106 -9.63 -3.42 2.49
C ALA A 106 -9.85 -2.27 3.48
N LEU A 107 -9.05 -1.20 3.38
CA LEU A 107 -9.22 -0.02 4.21
C LEU A 107 -10.53 0.73 3.89
N ALA A 108 -10.89 0.83 2.61
CA ALA A 108 -12.15 1.44 2.19
C ALA A 108 -13.37 0.64 2.69
N ALA A 109 -13.34 -0.69 2.55
CA ALA A 109 -14.38 -1.61 2.99
C ALA A 109 -14.46 -1.70 4.52
N ALA A 110 -13.34 -1.58 5.24
CA ALA A 110 -13.32 -1.49 6.70
C ALA A 110 -14.01 -0.20 7.18
N GLY A 111 -13.81 0.92 6.48
CA GLY A 111 -14.56 2.16 6.71
C GLY A 111 -16.06 2.03 6.43
N ALA A 112 -16.44 1.14 5.51
CA ALA A 112 -17.82 0.77 5.22
C ALA A 112 -18.37 -0.34 6.15
N SER A 113 -17.73 -0.61 7.29
CA SER A 113 -18.15 -1.58 8.32
C SER A 113 -18.16 -3.07 7.93
N SER A 114 -17.41 -3.47 6.90
CA SER A 114 -17.24 -4.90 6.57
C SER A 114 -16.40 -5.62 7.65
N GLY A 115 -17.01 -6.57 8.37
CA GLY A 115 -16.34 -7.31 9.44
C GLY A 115 -15.09 -8.07 8.97
N GLN A 116 -15.14 -8.66 7.78
CA GLN A 116 -14.00 -9.38 7.20
C GLN A 116 -12.87 -8.41 6.78
N ALA A 117 -13.21 -7.24 6.23
CA ALA A 117 -12.24 -6.21 5.89
C ALA A 117 -11.59 -5.58 7.13
N ILE A 118 -12.34 -5.42 8.23
CA ILE A 118 -11.82 -4.96 9.52
C ILE A 118 -10.83 -5.99 10.09
N ALA A 119 -11.19 -7.28 10.09
CA ALA A 119 -10.30 -8.34 10.54
C ALA A 119 -8.99 -8.35 9.75
N PHE A 120 -9.06 -8.33 8.41
CA PHE A 120 -7.87 -8.27 7.55
C PHE A 120 -7.03 -7.00 7.80
N SER A 121 -7.67 -5.83 7.85
CA SER A 121 -6.97 -4.56 8.05
C SER A 121 -6.32 -4.48 9.43
N SER A 122 -6.98 -4.97 10.47
CA SER A 122 -6.43 -5.01 11.83
C SER A 122 -5.22 -5.93 11.93
N ALA A 123 -5.28 -7.11 11.32
CA ALA A 123 -4.16 -8.05 11.26
C ALA A 123 -2.97 -7.45 10.49
N MET A 124 -3.23 -6.78 9.37
CA MET A 124 -2.21 -6.07 8.59
C MET A 124 -1.54 -4.97 9.43
N VAL A 125 -2.32 -4.13 10.11
CA VAL A 125 -1.79 -3.07 10.99
C VAL A 125 -0.99 -3.66 12.15
N ALA A 126 -1.48 -4.73 12.78
CA ALA A 126 -0.78 -5.42 13.86
C ALA A 126 0.56 -5.97 13.39
N ALA A 127 0.63 -6.61 12.22
CA ALA A 127 1.88 -7.12 11.65
C ALA A 127 2.88 -5.99 11.37
N PHE A 128 2.43 -4.86 10.81
CA PHE A 128 3.30 -3.68 10.61
C PHE A 128 3.79 -3.09 11.93
N ALA A 129 2.95 -3.02 12.96
CA ALA A 129 3.35 -2.52 14.27
C ALA A 129 4.38 -3.45 14.92
N LEU A 130 4.16 -4.76 14.87
CA LEU A 130 5.02 -5.78 15.47
C LEU A 130 6.41 -5.78 14.81
N THR A 131 6.45 -5.75 13.47
CA THR A 131 7.70 -5.67 12.71
C THR A 131 8.45 -4.37 13.01
N ARG A 132 7.77 -3.22 13.09
CA ARG A 132 8.41 -1.96 13.51
C ARG A 132 8.97 -2.02 14.92
N MET A 133 8.29 -2.68 15.86
CA MET A 133 8.81 -2.86 17.22
C MET A 133 10.06 -3.75 17.25
N MET A 134 10.10 -4.79 16.42
CA MET A 134 11.26 -5.67 16.29
C MET A 134 12.44 -4.98 15.61
N ASP A 135 12.20 -4.25 14.52
CA ASP A 135 13.24 -3.53 13.78
C ASP A 135 13.76 -2.31 14.58
N GLY A 136 12.89 -1.60 15.30
CA GLY A 136 13.30 -0.51 16.20
C GLY A 136 14.21 -0.99 17.34
N ARG A 137 14.05 -2.24 17.79
CA ARG A 137 14.98 -2.89 18.72
C ARG A 137 16.30 -3.31 18.06
N ALA A 138 16.28 -3.62 16.76
CA ALA A 138 17.46 -4.02 16.00
C ALA A 138 18.36 -2.82 15.62
N GLU A 139 17.78 -1.67 15.26
CA GLU A 139 18.54 -0.44 14.98
C GLU A 139 19.27 0.07 16.23
N GLN A 140 18.62 0.03 17.40
CA GLN A 140 19.20 0.50 18.66
C GLN A 140 20.30 -0.42 19.19
N ARG A 141 20.27 -1.72 18.85
CA ARG A 141 21.33 -2.69 19.14
C ARG A 141 22.54 -2.55 18.21
N ARG A 142 22.39 -1.82 17.10
CA ARG A 142 23.44 -1.53 16.10
C ARG A 142 24.02 -0.12 16.23
N ALA A 143 23.60 0.65 17.24
CA ALA A 143 24.32 1.84 17.65
C ALA A 143 25.75 1.40 18.02
N PRO A 144 26.80 1.94 17.36
CA PRO A 144 28.16 1.73 17.82
C PRO A 144 28.22 2.19 19.27
N GLY A 145 28.72 1.33 20.16
CA GLY A 145 29.21 1.80 21.44
C GLY A 145 30.15 2.96 21.14
N THR A 146 29.82 4.15 21.61
CA THR A 146 30.74 5.27 21.70
C THR A 146 31.84 4.85 22.68
N SER A 147 32.82 4.13 22.19
CA SER A 147 34.13 3.94 22.82
C SER A 147 35.16 4.56 21.88
N GLU A 148 35.08 5.88 21.75
CA GLU A 148 36.19 6.70 21.28
C GLU A 148 36.29 7.88 22.25
N GLU A 149 37.53 8.25 22.56
CA GLU A 149 37.88 9.61 22.95
C GLU A 149 37.61 10.09 24.39
N ARG A 150 38.20 9.44 25.40
CA ARG A 150 38.74 10.19 26.55
C ARG A 150 39.87 9.45 27.32
N ARG A 151 41.07 9.40 26.73
CA ARG A 151 42.37 9.76 27.35
C ARG A 151 43.53 9.23 26.54
#